data_AF-A0AAW6N7B5-F1
#
_entry.id   AF-A0AAW6N7B5-F1
#
_cell.length_a   1.000
_cell.length_b   1.000
_cell.length_c   1.000
_cell.angle_alpha   90.00
_cell.angle_beta   90.00
_cell.angle_gamma   90.00
#
_symmetry.space_group_name_H-M   'P 1'
#
loop_
_entity.id
_entity.type
_entity.pdbx_description
1 polymer ?
#
loop_
_entity_poly.entity_id
_entity_poly.type
_entity_poly.pdbx_seq_one_letter_code
_entity_poly.pdbx_strand_id
1 'polypeptide(L)'
;MTPKQRDLARHALGLPNNDKQSYRNRFVTNSGCPDHKEWMQMVAKGHAWRRAGSELTGSDDLFGMTLNGARAALERRETLCPEDFPKQTT
;
A
#
# COMPACT_ATOMS: atom_id res chain seq x y z
N MET A 1 12.25 -0.44 -2.87
CA MET A 1 11.44 0.52 -2.08
C MET A 1 12.37 1.45 -1.31
N THR A 2 12.18 2.77 -1.37
CA THR A 2 12.96 3.73 -0.56
C THR A 2 12.44 3.77 0.89
N PRO A 3 13.17 4.38 1.86
CA PRO A 3 12.66 4.52 3.23
C PRO A 3 11.31 5.23 3.30
N LYS A 4 11.15 6.37 2.61
CA LYS A 4 9.88 7.11 2.53
C LYS A 4 8.74 6.28 1.93
N GLN A 5 9.01 5.51 0.87
CA GLN A 5 8.03 4.61 0.27
C GLN A 5 7.63 3.49 1.23
N ARG A 6 8.58 2.98 2.02
CA ARG A 6 8.32 1.98 3.04
C ARG A 6 7.41 2.54 4.14
N ASP A 7 7.66 3.77 4.59
CA ASP A 7 6.81 4.41 5.60
C ASP A 7 5.37 4.59 5.10
N LEU A 8 5.19 5.01 3.83
CA LEU A 8 3.87 5.11 3.20
C LEU A 8 3.19 3.74 3.04
N ALA A 9 3.93 2.72 2.61
CA ALA A 9 3.43 1.36 2.48
C ALA A 9 2.98 0.81 3.84
N ARG A 10 3.79 1.00 4.89
CA ARG A 10 3.46 0.58 6.26
C ARG A 10 2.22 1.31 6.77
N HIS A 11 2.11 2.62 6.53
CA HIS A 11 0.90 3.36 6.83
C HIS A 11 -0.33 2.77 6.13
N ALA A 12 -0.26 2.54 4.81
CA ALA A 12 -1.37 1.96 4.03
C ALA A 12 -1.78 0.55 4.49
N LEU A 13 -0.83 -0.22 5.04
CA LEU A 13 -1.05 -1.55 5.62
C LEU A 13 -1.60 -1.51 7.06
N GLY A 14 -1.61 -0.34 7.69
CA GLY A 14 -2.00 -0.20 9.11
C GLY A 14 -0.92 -0.72 10.07
N LEU A 15 0.35 -0.67 9.67
CA LEU A 15 1.51 -1.08 10.48
C LEU A 15 2.30 0.15 10.97
N PRO A 16 2.98 0.06 12.13
CA PRO A 16 2.95 -1.05 13.09
C PRO A 16 1.63 -1.08 13.89
N ASN A 17 1.30 -2.24 14.46
CA ASN A 17 0.19 -2.42 15.39
C ASN A 17 0.48 -3.58 16.36
N ASN A 18 -0.38 -3.75 17.37
CA ASN A 18 -0.20 -4.76 18.43
C ASN A 18 -0.21 -6.20 17.91
N ASP A 19 -1.05 -6.48 16.91
CA ASP A 19 -1.21 -7.81 16.33
C ASP A 19 -0.08 -8.18 15.36
N LYS A 20 0.77 -7.20 15.00
CA LYS A 20 1.85 -7.34 14.01
C LYS A 20 1.31 -7.92 12.70
N GLN A 21 0.09 -7.53 12.32
CA GLN A 21 -0.58 -8.00 11.13
C GLN A 21 -1.22 -6.81 10.42
N SER A 22 -1.04 -6.68 9.10
CA SER A 22 -1.75 -5.63 8.36
C SER A 22 -3.26 -5.81 8.53
N TYR A 23 -4.05 -4.76 8.72
CA TYR A 23 -5.52 -4.86 8.82
C TYR A 23 -6.25 -4.04 7.74
N ARG A 24 -5.50 -3.41 6.85
CA ARG A 24 -5.99 -2.64 5.70
C ARG A 24 -4.98 -2.69 4.57
N ASN A 25 -5.36 -2.19 3.40
CA ASN A 25 -4.45 -2.01 2.27
C ASN A 25 -4.89 -0.85 1.35
N ARG A 26 -5.07 0.34 1.93
CA ARG A 26 -5.65 1.50 1.22
C ARG A 26 -4.99 2.80 1.63
N PHE A 27 -4.66 3.63 0.64
CA PHE A 27 -4.14 4.99 0.81
C PHE A 27 -4.75 5.92 -0.24
N VAL A 28 -5.35 7.03 0.18
CA VAL A 28 -6.00 8.00 -0.72
C VAL A 28 -5.17 9.28 -0.76
N THR A 29 -4.82 9.74 -1.96
CA THR A 29 -4.11 11.01 -2.15
C THR A 29 -4.26 11.54 -3.57
N ASN A 30 -4.10 12.84 -3.76
CA ASN A 30 -4.16 13.50 -5.06
C ASN A 30 -2.78 13.95 -5.57
N SER A 31 -2.72 14.30 -6.85
CA SER A 31 -1.49 14.71 -7.53
C SER A 31 -0.82 15.97 -6.98
N GLY A 32 -1.51 16.75 -6.14
CA GLY A 32 -0.93 17.91 -5.46
C GLY A 32 -0.08 17.54 -4.24
N CYS A 33 -0.20 16.30 -3.73
CA CYS A 33 0.54 15.85 -2.57
C CYS A 33 1.86 15.16 -2.95
N PRO A 34 2.99 15.42 -2.25
CA PRO A 34 4.26 14.76 -2.52
C PRO A 34 4.20 13.22 -2.42
N ASP A 35 3.35 12.70 -1.55
CA ASP A 35 3.17 11.26 -1.36
C ASP A 35 2.61 10.58 -2.62
N HIS A 36 1.81 11.27 -3.43
CA HIS A 36 1.29 10.75 -4.70
C HIS A 36 2.40 10.36 -5.67
N LYS A 37 3.45 11.19 -5.78
CA LYS A 37 4.61 10.91 -6.62
C LYS A 37 5.34 9.63 -6.17
N GLU A 38 5.43 9.40 -4.87
CA GLU A 38 6.04 8.18 -4.32
C GLU A 38 5.19 6.94 -4.62
N TRP A 39 3.86 7.05 -4.50
CA TRP A 39 2.93 5.99 -4.87
C TRP A 39 3.00 5.63 -6.36
N MET A 40 3.02 6.63 -7.24
CA MET A 40 3.18 6.41 -8.68
C MET A 40 4.49 5.69 -9.02
N GLN A 41 5.60 6.03 -8.35
CA GLN A 41 6.88 5.30 -8.51
C GLN A 41 6.79 3.85 -8.01
N MET A 42 6.07 3.59 -6.92
CA MET A 42 5.84 2.23 -6.43
C MET A 42 4.97 1.41 -7.39
N VAL A 43 3.96 2.03 -8.00
CA VAL A 43 3.13 1.42 -9.05
C VAL A 43 3.98 1.05 -10.26
N ALA A 44 4.80 1.98 -10.75
CA ALA A 44 5.69 1.73 -11.90
C ALA A 44 6.70 0.59 -11.65
N LYS A 45 7.05 0.32 -10.39
CA LYS A 45 7.94 -0.79 -9.98
C LYS A 45 7.20 -2.08 -9.61
N GLY A 46 5.87 -2.13 -9.75
CA GLY A 46 5.05 -3.30 -9.42
C GLY A 46 4.86 -3.56 -7.92
N HIS A 47 5.21 -2.61 -7.06
CA HIS A 47 5.01 -2.72 -5.60
C HIS A 47 3.61 -2.31 -5.16
N ALA A 48 2.93 -1.46 -5.92
CA ALA A 48 1.60 -0.96 -5.61
C ALA A 48 0.68 -1.08 -6.83
N TRP A 49 -0.62 -1.04 -6.57
CA TRP A 49 -1.67 -0.83 -7.57
C TRP A 49 -2.29 0.55 -7.35
N ARG A 50 -2.90 1.08 -8.41
CA ARG A 50 -3.65 2.34 -8.39
C ARG A 50 -5.03 2.12 -8.97
N ARG A 51 -6.03 2.71 -8.34
CA ARG A 51 -7.33 3.02 -8.93
C ARG A 51 -7.40 4.52 -9.09
N ALA A 52 -7.52 4.98 -10.34
CA ALA A 52 -7.63 6.39 -10.63
C ALA A 52 -8.88 6.99 -9.97
N GLY A 53 -8.74 8.19 -9.40
CA GLY A 53 -9.86 9.01 -8.98
C GLY A 53 -10.76 9.37 -10.16
N SER A 54 -11.99 9.74 -9.87
CA SER A 54 -12.94 10.23 -10.87
C SER A 54 -13.80 11.33 -10.25
N GLU A 55 -14.36 12.22 -11.08
CA GLU A 55 -15.25 13.28 -10.59
C GLU A 55 -16.43 12.72 -9.77
N LEU A 56 -16.89 11.51 -10.09
CA LEU A 56 -17.97 10.82 -9.38
C LEU A 56 -17.56 10.25 -8.01
N THR A 57 -16.28 9.95 -7.80
CA THR A 57 -15.78 9.22 -6.61
C THR A 57 -14.83 10.05 -5.76
N GLY A 58 -14.71 11.34 -6.04
CA GLY A 58 -13.61 12.17 -5.57
C GLY A 58 -12.40 12.05 -6.50
N SER A 59 -11.82 13.19 -6.85
CA SER A 59 -10.68 13.35 -7.76
C SER A 59 -9.41 12.63 -7.32
N ASP A 60 -9.39 12.11 -6.09
CA ASP A 60 -8.20 11.55 -5.46
C ASP A 60 -8.00 10.09 -5.86
N ASP A 61 -6.75 9.72 -6.07
CA ASP A 61 -6.40 8.35 -6.41
C ASP A 61 -6.40 7.48 -5.16
N LEU A 62 -6.87 6.24 -5.33
CA LEU A 62 -6.73 5.19 -4.32
C LEU A 62 -5.58 4.28 -4.70
N PHE A 63 -4.68 4.06 -3.75
CA PHE A 63 -3.57 3.13 -3.87
C PHE A 63 -3.67 2.01 -2.85
N GLY A 64 -3.01 0.91 -3.15
CA GLY A 64 -2.70 -0.15 -2.21
C GLY A 64 -1.53 -0.98 -2.68
N MET A 65 -1.05 -1.87 -1.82
CA MET A 65 0.12 -2.69 -2.05
C MET A 65 -0.24 -3.94 -2.86
N THR A 66 0.65 -4.35 -3.76
CA THR A 66 0.65 -5.73 -4.28
C THR A 66 1.23 -6.66 -3.21
N LEU A 67 1.07 -7.97 -3.35
CA LEU A 67 1.69 -8.94 -2.44
C LEU A 67 3.21 -8.75 -2.33
N ASN A 68 3.88 -8.49 -3.46
CA ASN A 68 5.33 -8.27 -3.50
C ASN A 68 5.73 -6.98 -2.77
N GLY A 69 4.99 -5.89 -2.97
CA GLY A 69 5.26 -4.63 -2.26
C GLY A 69 4.95 -4.71 -0.78
N ALA A 70 3.87 -5.38 -0.39
CA ALA A 70 3.50 -5.56 1.01
C ALA A 70 4.56 -6.38 1.77
N ARG A 71 5.03 -7.49 1.18
CA ARG A 71 6.13 -8.29 1.74
C ARG A 71 7.43 -7.49 1.89
N ALA A 72 7.73 -6.60 0.95
CA ALA A 72 8.92 -5.74 1.01
C ALA A 72 8.83 -4.67 2.12
N ALA A 73 7.64 -4.37 2.64
CA ALA A 73 7.41 -3.36 3.68
C ALA A 73 7.32 -3.94 5.10
N LEU A 74 7.21 -5.27 5.24
CA LEU A 74 7.13 -5.93 6.54
C LEU A 74 8.45 -5.84 7.31
N GLU A 75 8.31 -5.70 8.63
CA GLU A 75 9.38 -5.95 9.58
C GLU A 75 9.34 -7.40 10.09
N ARG A 76 10.39 -7.78 10.83
CA ARG A 76 10.54 -9.14 11.35
C ARG A 76 9.37 -9.49 12.26
N ARG A 77 8.73 -10.64 12.00
CA ARG A 77 7.56 -11.19 12.72
C ARG A 77 6.23 -10.49 12.43
N GLU A 78 6.18 -9.54 11.51
CA GLU A 78 4.90 -9.04 11.01
C GLU A 78 4.33 -9.99 9.93
N THR A 79 3.01 -9.97 9.76
CA THR A 79 2.28 -10.77 8.78
C THR A 79 1.30 -9.91 7.98
N LEU A 80 0.79 -10.45 6.87
CA LEU A 80 -0.25 -9.81 6.07
C LEU A 80 -1.60 -10.47 6.39
N CYS A 81 -2.65 -9.66 6.50
CA CYS A 81 -4.01 -10.17 6.61
C CYS A 81 -4.37 -10.96 5.34
N PRO A 82 -4.87 -12.21 5.48
CA PRO A 82 -5.24 -13.05 4.35
C PRO A 82 -6.47 -12.55 3.59
N GLU A 83 -7.28 -11.64 4.16
CA GLU A 83 -8.42 -11.02 3.46
C GLU A 83 -7.93 -10.13 2.31
N ASP A 84 -6.95 -9.26 2.57
CA ASP A 84 -6.33 -8.39 1.56
C ASP A 84 -5.27 -9.11 0.72
N PHE A 85 -4.65 -10.15 1.28
CA PHE A 85 -3.55 -10.90 0.67
C PHE A 85 -3.79 -12.42 0.76
N PRO A 86 -4.75 -12.96 0.01
CA PRO A 86 -5.09 -14.37 0.08
C PRO A 86 -3.88 -15.24 -0.25
N LYS A 87 -3.69 -16.31 0.53
CA LYS A 87 -2.64 -17.29 0.26
C LYS A 87 -2.95 -17.94 -1.09
N GLN A 88 -1.98 -17.95 -1.98
CA GLN A 88 -2.09 -18.75 -3.20
C GLN A 88 -2.08 -20.22 -2.76
N THR A 89 -3.21 -20.91 -2.94
CA THR A 89 -3.27 -22.37 -2.85
C THR A 89 -2.61 -22.92 -4.11
N THR A 90 -1.41 -23.48 -3.92
CA THR A 90 -0.72 -24.29 -4.93
C THR A 90 -1.29 -25.70 -4.93
#